data_AF-A0A8J6K6A7-F1
#
_entry.id   AF-A0A8J6K6A7-F1
#
_cell.length_a   1.000
_cell.length_b   1.000
_cell.length_c   1.000
_cell.angle_alpha   90.00
_cell.angle_beta   90.00
_cell.angle_gamma   90.00
#
_symmetry.space_group_name_H-M   'P 1'
#
loop_
_entity.id
_entity.type
_entity.pdbx_description
1 polymer ?
#
loop_
_entity_poly.entity_id
_entity_poly.type
_entity_poly.pdbx_seq_one_letter_code
_entity_poly.pdbx_strand_id
1 'polypeptide(L)'
;MSHPPWASPGRGHFLLGPPGTGVSCTTGLAAQVLQLLLCVHTLLLTDSTAAEDLTPFGIIMGDLWAISWVILGFMPALLGAVTIQEQSTETILLPKGDSVTLGCTYVLEPFETGALDIEWSLMNPDSTGLDKVILTYMDNAVVSKAPQSLMNRLSFRSADPSQGDASITITFLEVGDSGTFQCKVKKNPGVASRKVTLVVQASPSNPQCYIEGDHTKGSDVVLKCKSSEGTPPLTYRWEKIAGPSNPVTPVLNMAPINGDLLIKNLSEPYTGAYQCTVGNRVGSGTCVVDLSISSGEKDVTH
;
A
#
# COMPACT_ATOMS: atom_id res chain seq x y z
N MET A 1 -55.25 17.03 -40.24
CA MET A 1 -54.68 18.41 -40.25
C MET A 1 -53.36 18.35 -39.50
N SER A 2 -52.16 18.43 -40.06
CA SER A 2 -51.68 18.57 -41.44
C SER A 2 -50.15 18.40 -41.35
N HIS A 3 -49.58 17.42 -42.07
CA HIS A 3 -48.18 17.42 -42.52
C HIS A 3 -48.02 18.39 -43.72
N PRO A 4 -46.84 18.49 -44.36
CA PRO A 4 -45.67 19.36 -44.11
C PRO A 4 -45.58 20.45 -45.22
N PRO A 5 -44.40 21.05 -45.54
CA PRO A 5 -43.65 20.43 -46.64
C PRO A 5 -42.10 20.55 -46.60
N TRP A 6 -41.55 19.62 -47.36
CA TRP A 6 -40.22 19.49 -47.98
C TRP A 6 -39.72 20.75 -48.69
N ALA A 7 -38.39 20.99 -48.67
CA ALA A 7 -37.58 21.30 -49.86
C ALA A 7 -36.07 21.44 -49.53
N SER A 8 -35.27 20.45 -49.96
CA SER A 8 -33.92 20.68 -50.52
C SER A 8 -34.12 21.03 -52.02
N PRO A 9 -33.17 21.64 -52.78
CA PRO A 9 -31.81 21.13 -52.97
C PRO A 9 -30.71 22.22 -53.20
N GLY A 10 -29.43 21.83 -53.14
CA GLY A 10 -28.34 22.70 -53.59
C GLY A 10 -26.94 22.22 -53.20
N ARG A 11 -26.33 21.46 -54.12
CA ARG A 11 -24.98 20.89 -54.06
C ARG A 11 -23.91 22.00 -54.13
N GLY A 12 -22.97 22.00 -53.19
CA GLY A 12 -21.76 22.83 -53.22
C GLY A 12 -20.59 22.08 -52.60
N HIS A 13 -19.68 21.61 -53.45
CA HIS A 13 -18.37 21.08 -53.06
C HIS A 13 -17.51 22.22 -52.48
N PHE A 14 -17.01 22.09 -51.25
CA PHE A 14 -15.80 22.75 -50.79
C PHE A 14 -15.07 21.85 -49.79
N LEU A 15 -13.81 21.55 -50.09
CA LEU A 15 -12.87 20.83 -49.25
C LEU A 15 -12.41 21.74 -48.12
N LEU A 16 -12.59 21.33 -46.86
CA LEU A 16 -11.92 21.91 -45.69
C LEU A 16 -11.50 20.79 -44.75
N GLY A 17 -10.21 20.80 -44.39
CA GLY A 17 -9.50 19.74 -43.68
C GLY A 17 -9.91 19.56 -42.21
N PRO A 18 -9.39 18.52 -41.54
CA PRO A 18 -9.79 18.19 -40.19
C PRO A 18 -9.28 19.21 -39.15
N PRO A 19 -10.00 19.33 -38.01
CA PRO A 19 -9.83 20.38 -37.02
C PRO A 19 -8.60 20.19 -36.14
N GLY A 20 -8.06 21.32 -35.69
CA GLY A 20 -6.88 21.42 -34.84
C GLY A 20 -7.01 20.61 -33.55
N THR A 21 -6.08 19.69 -33.38
CA THR A 21 -5.66 19.20 -32.08
C THR A 21 -4.96 20.35 -31.36
N GLY A 22 -5.69 21.04 -30.50
CA GLY A 22 -5.11 21.88 -29.45
C GLY A 22 -4.37 21.00 -28.45
N VAL A 23 -3.20 20.50 -28.84
CA VAL A 23 -2.21 20.01 -27.88
C VAL A 23 -1.51 21.26 -27.38
N SER A 24 -1.80 21.63 -26.13
CA SER A 24 -1.00 22.62 -25.41
C SER A 24 0.39 22.01 -25.18
N CYS A 25 1.25 22.12 -26.19
CA CYS A 25 2.67 21.87 -26.08
C CYS A 25 3.28 23.07 -25.34
N THR A 26 3.20 23.08 -24.01
CA THR A 26 4.31 23.68 -23.25
C THR A 26 5.46 22.69 -23.42
N THR A 27 6.18 22.82 -24.53
CA THR A 27 7.44 22.12 -24.71
C THR A 27 8.32 22.51 -23.53
N GLY A 28 8.53 21.57 -22.60
CA GLY A 28 9.41 21.80 -21.47
C GLY A 28 10.77 22.26 -21.97
N LEU A 29 11.47 23.07 -21.17
CA LEU A 29 12.81 23.58 -21.46
C LEU A 29 13.76 22.47 -21.98
N ALA A 30 13.58 21.22 -21.55
CA ALA A 30 14.32 20.06 -22.06
C ALA A 30 14.11 19.79 -23.57
N ALA A 31 12.89 19.94 -24.09
CA ALA A 31 12.62 19.81 -25.53
C ALA A 31 13.23 20.98 -26.31
N GLN A 32 13.21 22.19 -25.74
CA GLN A 32 13.85 23.37 -26.35
C GLN A 32 15.38 23.25 -26.38
N VAL A 33 16.00 22.71 -25.31
CA VAL A 33 17.44 22.46 -25.22
C VAL A 33 17.87 21.35 -26.19
N LEU A 34 17.11 20.25 -26.30
CA LEU A 34 17.38 19.20 -27.28
C LEU A 34 17.26 19.72 -28.72
N GLN A 35 16.26 20.58 -28.98
CA GLN A 35 16.08 21.22 -30.29
C GLN A 35 17.22 22.19 -30.61
N LEU A 36 17.69 22.97 -29.63
CA LEU A 36 18.86 23.86 -29.75
C LEU A 36 20.14 23.06 -30.01
N LEU A 37 20.37 21.95 -29.30
CA LEU A 37 21.53 21.08 -29.49
C LEU A 37 21.51 20.40 -30.86
N LEU A 38 20.34 19.92 -31.31
CA LEU A 38 20.15 19.39 -32.67
C LEU A 38 20.37 20.47 -33.73
N CYS A 39 19.95 21.72 -33.49
CA CYS A 39 20.15 22.84 -34.40
C CYS A 39 21.64 23.21 -34.52
N VAL A 40 22.36 23.27 -33.40
CA VAL A 40 23.81 23.52 -33.37
C VAL A 40 24.58 22.38 -34.04
N HIS A 41 24.18 21.13 -33.81
CA HIS A 41 24.79 19.97 -34.48
C HIS A 41 24.57 20.00 -36.00
N THR A 42 23.37 20.40 -36.44
CA THR A 42 23.04 20.52 -37.88
C THR A 42 23.81 21.67 -38.53
N LEU A 43 23.95 22.82 -37.85
CA LEU A 43 24.74 23.98 -38.31
C LEU A 43 26.23 23.63 -38.46
N LEU A 44 26.80 22.90 -37.49
CA LEU A 44 28.19 22.43 -37.53
C LEU A 44 28.45 21.43 -38.67
N LEU A 45 27.46 20.62 -39.04
CA LEU A 45 27.56 19.69 -40.17
C LEU A 45 27.43 20.40 -41.52
N THR A 46 26.65 21.49 -41.61
CA THR A 46 26.46 22.23 -42.87
C THR A 46 27.69 23.06 -43.28
N ASP A 47 28.45 23.59 -42.32
CA ASP A 47 29.70 24.33 -42.59
C ASP A 47 30.84 23.42 -43.12
N SER A 48 30.73 22.11 -42.95
CA SER A 48 31.74 21.14 -43.42
C SER A 48 31.68 20.85 -44.93
N THR A 49 30.67 21.34 -45.66
CA THR A 49 30.56 21.10 -47.12
C THR A 49 31.24 22.17 -47.98
N ALA A 50 31.93 23.14 -47.37
CA ALA A 50 32.59 24.26 -48.04
C ALA A 50 34.10 24.36 -47.78
N ALA A 51 34.82 23.24 -47.73
CA ALA A 51 36.28 23.16 -47.87
C ALA A 51 36.59 21.66 -48.13
N GLU A 52 37.27 21.20 -49.18
CA GLU A 52 38.43 21.74 -49.86
C GLU A 52 38.47 21.24 -51.32
N ASP A 53 38.68 22.15 -52.26
CA ASP A 53 39.68 21.97 -53.31
C ASP A 53 40.93 22.70 -52.78
N LEU A 54 42.12 22.08 -52.94
CA LEU A 54 43.50 22.55 -52.61
C LEU A 54 44.20 21.89 -51.38
N THR A 55 45.15 21.00 -51.74
CA THR A 55 46.24 20.30 -51.02
C THR A 55 47.19 21.17 -50.15
N PRO A 56 48.25 20.63 -49.49
CA PRO A 56 48.39 19.44 -48.64
C PRO A 56 49.18 19.81 -47.36
N PHE A 57 48.50 20.16 -46.27
CA PHE A 57 49.11 20.16 -44.93
C PHE A 57 48.10 19.53 -43.99
N GLY A 58 48.35 18.27 -43.63
CA GLY A 58 47.67 17.66 -42.51
C GLY A 58 47.89 18.47 -41.24
N ILE A 59 46.99 18.23 -40.28
CA ILE A 59 46.86 18.86 -38.95
C ILE A 59 45.84 20.01 -39.00
N ILE A 60 44.67 19.74 -38.40
CA ILE A 60 43.59 20.64 -37.90
C ILE A 60 42.18 20.04 -38.12
N MET A 61 42.01 18.93 -38.86
CA MET A 61 40.72 18.21 -38.93
C MET A 61 40.56 17.07 -37.91
N GLY A 62 41.52 16.92 -36.99
CA GLY A 62 41.51 15.92 -35.92
C GLY A 62 41.08 16.44 -34.55
N ASP A 63 40.70 17.72 -34.42
CA ASP A 63 40.35 18.30 -33.11
C ASP A 63 38.85 18.63 -32.98
N LEU A 64 38.09 18.73 -34.07
CA LEU A 64 36.66 19.02 -34.02
C LEU A 64 35.78 17.78 -33.76
N TRP A 65 36.20 16.59 -34.21
CA TRP A 65 35.52 15.33 -33.88
C TRP A 65 35.70 14.94 -32.40
N ALA A 66 36.83 15.30 -31.77
CA ALA A 66 37.10 15.04 -30.36
C ALA A 66 36.24 15.92 -29.45
N ILE A 67 36.01 17.19 -29.82
CA ILE A 67 35.14 18.11 -29.08
C ILE A 67 33.68 17.64 -29.11
N SER A 68 33.23 17.02 -30.21
CA SER A 68 31.89 16.43 -30.31
C SER A 68 31.67 15.25 -29.34
N TRP A 69 32.70 14.41 -29.14
CA TRP A 69 32.66 13.32 -28.14
C TRP A 69 32.86 13.81 -26.70
N VAL A 70 33.52 14.95 -26.49
CA VAL A 70 33.60 15.60 -25.17
C VAL A 70 32.25 16.24 -24.81
N ILE A 71 31.52 16.82 -25.77
CA ILE A 71 30.18 17.40 -25.55
C ILE A 71 29.11 16.29 -25.40
N LEU A 72 29.23 15.15 -26.07
CA LEU A 72 28.37 13.97 -25.84
C LEU A 72 28.76 13.18 -24.58
N GLY A 73 30.04 13.22 -24.18
CA GLY A 73 30.59 12.54 -22.99
C GLY A 73 30.45 13.34 -21.70
N PHE A 74 30.20 14.64 -21.80
CA PHE A 74 29.72 15.50 -20.72
C PHE A 74 28.23 15.83 -20.95
N MET A 75 27.37 14.82 -21.04
CA MET A 75 26.04 15.03 -20.46
C MET A 75 26.26 15.08 -18.94
N PRO A 76 26.13 16.25 -18.28
CA PRO A 76 25.96 16.21 -16.85
C PRO A 76 24.74 15.32 -16.62
N ALA A 77 24.90 14.34 -15.74
CA ALA A 77 23.89 13.42 -15.30
C ALA A 77 22.51 14.12 -15.19
N LEU A 78 21.45 13.38 -15.53
CA LEU A 78 20.05 13.63 -15.22
C LEU A 78 19.81 14.94 -14.45
N LEU A 79 19.08 15.89 -15.05
CA LEU A 79 18.41 16.95 -14.30
C LEU A 79 17.59 16.29 -13.17
N GLY A 80 18.18 16.17 -11.99
CA GLY A 80 17.62 15.44 -10.86
C GLY A 80 16.41 16.22 -10.35
N ALA A 81 15.21 15.68 -10.51
CA ALA A 81 14.06 16.19 -9.76
C ALA A 81 14.25 15.90 -8.26
N VAL A 82 13.46 16.52 -7.38
CA VAL A 82 13.29 16.10 -5.96
C VAL A 82 13.47 14.60 -5.86
N THR A 83 14.36 14.14 -4.98
CA THR A 83 14.59 12.70 -4.79
C THR A 83 14.13 12.30 -3.40
N ILE A 84 13.46 11.15 -3.31
CA ILE A 84 13.14 10.51 -2.03
C ILE A 84 14.17 9.39 -1.83
N GLN A 85 14.78 9.32 -0.66
CA GLN A 85 15.92 8.41 -0.41
C GLN A 85 15.48 6.97 -0.16
N GLU A 86 14.25 6.73 0.28
CA GLU A 86 13.76 5.37 0.48
C GLU A 86 13.19 4.72 -0.78
N GLN A 87 12.81 3.45 -0.65
CA GLN A 87 12.21 2.67 -1.73
C GLN A 87 10.90 3.31 -2.21
N SER A 88 10.67 3.24 -3.53
CA SER A 88 9.46 3.79 -4.16
C SER A 88 8.18 3.07 -3.72
N THR A 89 8.29 1.81 -3.31
CA THR A 89 7.20 1.01 -2.73
C THR A 89 7.73 0.13 -1.61
N GLU A 90 7.09 0.16 -0.45
CA GLU A 90 7.44 -0.63 0.74
C GLU A 90 6.17 -1.25 1.33
N THR A 91 6.27 -2.43 1.96
CA THR A 91 5.16 -3.02 2.74
C THR A 91 5.61 -3.27 4.17
N ILE A 92 4.88 -2.72 5.13
CA ILE A 92 5.15 -2.82 6.56
C ILE A 92 4.00 -3.59 7.21
N LEU A 93 4.35 -4.64 7.96
CA LEU A 93 3.40 -5.44 8.72
C LEU A 93 3.67 -5.27 10.21
N LEU A 94 2.67 -4.79 10.95
CA LEU A 94 2.78 -4.57 12.40
C LEU A 94 1.53 -5.05 13.15
N PRO A 95 1.65 -5.40 14.43
CA PRO A 95 0.51 -5.72 15.27
C PRO A 95 -0.29 -4.46 15.67
N LYS A 96 -1.56 -4.65 16.00
CA LYS A 96 -2.40 -3.62 16.66
C LYS A 96 -1.72 -3.17 17.96
N GLY A 97 -1.71 -1.86 18.21
CA GLY A 97 -1.15 -1.23 19.41
C GLY A 97 0.27 -0.70 19.22
N ASP A 98 1.01 -1.17 18.22
CA ASP A 98 2.36 -0.69 17.92
C ASP A 98 2.36 0.75 17.38
N SER A 99 3.56 1.30 17.18
CA SER A 99 3.74 2.57 16.49
C SER A 99 4.66 2.37 15.29
N VAL A 100 4.41 3.09 14.20
CA VAL A 100 5.19 3.00 12.97
C VAL A 100 5.66 4.38 12.52
N THR A 101 6.85 4.41 11.92
CA THR A 101 7.31 5.56 11.14
C THR A 101 7.31 5.17 9.67
N LEU A 102 6.53 5.88 8.86
CA LEU A 102 6.57 5.75 7.41
C LEU A 102 7.59 6.77 6.90
N GLY A 103 8.73 6.28 6.41
CA GLY A 103 9.81 7.14 5.96
C GLY A 103 9.38 8.06 4.81
N CYS A 104 10.00 9.22 4.69
CA CYS A 104 9.97 10.05 3.48
C CYS A 104 11.07 11.11 3.58
N THR A 105 12.32 10.69 3.61
CA THR A 105 13.46 11.61 3.56
C THR A 105 13.70 12.04 2.12
N TYR A 106 13.92 13.32 1.90
CA TYR A 106 14.07 13.88 0.55
C TYR A 106 15.26 14.83 0.45
N VAL A 107 15.81 14.90 -0.75
CA VAL A 107 16.87 15.84 -1.12
C VAL A 107 16.35 16.76 -2.21
N LEU A 108 16.57 18.06 -1.99
CA LEU A 108 16.21 19.11 -2.93
C LEU A 108 17.43 19.52 -3.74
N GLU A 109 17.22 19.82 -5.00
CA GLU A 109 18.27 20.35 -5.88
C GLU A 109 18.30 21.88 -5.85
N PRO A 110 19.47 22.53 -6.06
CA PRO A 110 19.61 23.98 -5.96
C PRO A 110 18.72 24.79 -6.91
N PHE A 111 18.30 24.21 -8.03
CA PHE A 111 17.45 24.88 -9.02
C PHE A 111 15.95 24.86 -8.65
N GLU A 112 15.58 24.14 -7.59
CA GLU A 112 14.20 24.05 -7.10
C GLU A 112 13.89 25.26 -6.21
N THR A 113 13.31 26.28 -6.84
CA THR A 113 13.06 27.60 -6.25
C THR A 113 11.60 27.81 -5.82
N GLY A 114 10.70 26.88 -6.15
CA GLY A 114 9.30 26.94 -5.74
C GLY A 114 9.09 26.80 -4.24
N ALA A 115 7.87 27.12 -3.79
CA ALA A 115 7.43 26.79 -2.44
C ALA A 115 7.40 25.26 -2.24
N LEU A 116 7.83 24.82 -1.06
CA LEU A 116 7.81 23.42 -0.67
C LEU A 116 6.37 23.01 -0.31
N ASP A 117 5.92 21.92 -0.90
CA ASP A 117 4.63 21.30 -0.65
C ASP A 117 4.85 19.80 -0.37
N ILE A 118 4.47 19.37 0.83
CA ILE A 118 4.55 17.97 1.26
C ILE A 118 3.13 17.50 1.56
N GLU A 119 2.76 16.37 0.96
CA GLU A 119 1.46 15.75 1.13
C GLU A 119 1.60 14.27 1.48
N TRP A 120 0.90 13.86 2.54
CA TRP A 120 0.58 12.46 2.79
C TRP A 120 -0.89 12.20 2.48
N SER A 121 -1.16 11.14 1.71
CA SER A 121 -2.50 10.70 1.36
C SER A 121 -2.69 9.20 1.60
N LEU A 122 -3.93 8.79 1.88
CA LEU A 122 -4.39 7.41 1.80
C LEU A 122 -4.85 7.16 0.38
N MET A 123 -4.17 6.24 -0.30
CA MET A 123 -4.52 5.88 -1.67
C MET A 123 -5.87 5.17 -1.72
N ASN A 124 -6.64 5.49 -2.75
CA ASN A 124 -7.88 4.77 -3.02
C ASN A 124 -7.56 3.37 -3.58
N PRO A 125 -8.05 2.29 -2.95
CA PRO A 125 -7.76 0.92 -3.41
C PRO A 125 -8.33 0.60 -4.79
N ASP A 126 -9.44 1.24 -5.18
CA ASP A 126 -10.17 0.95 -6.41
C ASP A 126 -9.76 1.84 -7.60
N SER A 127 -8.80 2.76 -7.41
CA SER A 127 -8.26 3.71 -8.41
C SER A 127 -9.28 4.62 -9.14
N THR A 128 -10.58 4.45 -8.86
CA THR A 128 -11.70 5.19 -9.46
C THR A 128 -12.13 6.40 -8.64
N GLY A 129 -11.81 6.41 -7.34
CA GLY A 129 -12.00 7.56 -6.47
C GLY A 129 -10.71 8.33 -6.23
N LEU A 130 -10.85 9.50 -5.60
CA LEU A 130 -9.73 10.35 -5.24
C LEU A 130 -9.00 9.79 -4.01
N ASP A 131 -7.67 9.94 -4.00
CA ASP A 131 -6.84 9.70 -2.82
C ASP A 131 -7.23 10.69 -1.72
N LYS A 132 -7.27 10.21 -0.47
CA LYS A 132 -7.66 11.03 0.68
C LYS A 132 -6.43 11.63 1.33
N VAL A 133 -6.23 12.94 1.16
CA VAL A 133 -5.18 13.67 1.86
C VAL A 133 -5.40 13.61 3.38
N ILE A 134 -4.36 13.25 4.14
CA ILE A 134 -4.42 13.09 5.59
C ILE A 134 -3.52 14.06 6.36
N LEU A 135 -2.41 14.52 5.76
CA LEU A 135 -1.49 15.45 6.40
C LEU A 135 -0.75 16.25 5.33
N THR A 136 -0.65 17.56 5.51
CA THR A 136 0.06 18.43 4.57
C THR A 136 1.00 19.38 5.30
N TYR A 137 2.11 19.74 4.67
CA TYR A 137 2.96 20.86 5.04
C TYR A 137 3.06 21.82 3.85
N MET A 138 2.56 23.04 4.03
CA MET A 138 2.57 24.11 3.04
C MET A 138 2.60 25.46 3.77
N ASP A 139 3.26 26.46 3.21
CA ASP A 139 3.37 27.81 3.80
C ASP A 139 3.88 27.80 5.26
N ASN A 140 4.82 26.90 5.56
CA ASN A 140 5.37 26.68 6.89
C ASN A 140 4.33 26.27 7.96
N ALA A 141 3.19 25.72 7.53
CA ALA A 141 2.13 25.25 8.40
C ALA A 141 1.82 23.77 8.15
N VAL A 142 1.60 23.03 9.23
CA VAL A 142 1.10 21.65 9.19
C VAL A 142 -0.42 21.67 9.29
N VAL A 143 -1.09 21.01 8.36
CA VAL A 143 -2.56 20.86 8.37
C VAL A 143 -2.91 19.37 8.32
N SER A 144 -3.56 18.88 9.38
CA SER A 144 -4.10 17.52 9.43
C SER A 144 -5.50 17.49 8.84
N LYS A 145 -5.71 16.60 7.87
CA LYS A 145 -7.01 16.27 7.24
C LYS A 145 -7.40 14.80 7.50
N ALA A 146 -6.71 14.16 8.44
CA ALA A 146 -6.92 12.77 8.78
C ALA A 146 -8.35 12.51 9.28
N PRO A 147 -8.91 11.30 9.06
CA PRO A 147 -10.16 10.91 9.71
C PRO A 147 -10.02 10.96 11.24
N GLN A 148 -11.15 11.15 11.94
CA GLN A 148 -11.17 11.27 13.41
C GLN A 148 -10.48 10.11 14.13
N SER A 149 -10.54 8.89 13.58
CA SER A 149 -9.84 7.71 14.13
C SER A 149 -8.30 7.81 14.12
N LEU A 150 -7.74 8.69 13.29
CA LEU A 150 -6.31 8.84 13.06
C LEU A 150 -5.76 10.22 13.50
N MET A 151 -6.61 11.26 13.58
CA MET A 151 -6.19 12.66 13.83
C MET A 151 -5.23 12.85 14.99
N ASN A 152 -5.45 12.17 16.12
CA ASN A 152 -4.64 12.33 17.34
C ASN A 152 -3.41 11.42 17.39
N ARG A 153 -3.23 10.54 16.40
CA ARG A 153 -2.17 9.53 16.36
C ARG A 153 -1.18 9.74 15.23
N LEU A 154 -1.51 10.61 14.27
CA LEU A 154 -0.71 10.94 13.10
C LEU A 154 0.00 12.27 13.28
N SER A 155 1.31 12.28 13.04
CA SER A 155 2.13 13.49 13.06
C SER A 155 3.34 13.36 12.14
N PHE A 156 3.95 14.48 11.76
CA PHE A 156 5.30 14.43 11.18
C PHE A 156 6.30 13.97 12.23
N ARG A 157 7.29 13.17 11.81
CA ARG A 157 8.39 12.72 12.66
C ARG A 157 9.31 13.87 13.02
N SER A 158 9.66 14.69 12.03
CA SER A 158 10.45 15.92 12.24
C SER A 158 9.56 17.05 12.75
N ALA A 159 10.07 17.85 13.69
CA ALA A 159 9.42 19.08 14.12
C ALA A 159 9.32 20.11 12.99
N ASP A 160 10.27 20.08 12.05
CA ASP A 160 10.27 20.88 10.84
C ASP A 160 10.50 19.97 9.61
N PRO A 161 9.43 19.57 8.91
CA PRO A 161 9.52 18.75 7.71
C PRO A 161 10.26 19.42 6.54
N SER A 162 10.47 20.73 6.58
CA SER A 162 11.20 21.46 5.53
C SER A 162 12.71 21.20 5.54
N GLN A 163 13.24 20.58 6.61
CA GLN A 163 14.65 20.22 6.76
C GLN A 163 15.03 18.89 6.10
N GLY A 164 14.22 18.38 5.16
CA GLY A 164 14.53 17.15 4.40
C GLY A 164 13.96 15.85 4.96
N ASP A 165 13.16 15.90 6.03
CA ASP A 165 12.49 14.72 6.59
C ASP A 165 10.96 14.91 6.64
N ALA A 166 10.28 14.40 5.61
CA ALA A 166 8.82 14.38 5.50
C ALA A 166 8.19 13.10 6.07
N SER A 167 8.95 12.29 6.84
CA SER A 167 8.43 11.05 7.44
C SER A 167 7.28 11.35 8.40
N ILE A 168 6.32 10.43 8.50
CA ILE A 168 5.22 10.51 9.47
C ILE A 168 5.28 9.37 10.47
N THR A 169 4.80 9.65 11.68
CA THR A 169 4.61 8.65 12.73
C THR A 169 3.12 8.44 12.97
N ILE A 170 2.71 7.18 13.04
CA ILE A 170 1.38 6.74 13.46
C ILE A 170 1.55 5.94 14.75
N THR A 171 0.95 6.43 15.83
CA THR A 171 1.00 5.78 17.15
C THR A 171 -0.23 4.92 17.40
N PHE A 172 -0.15 3.95 18.33
CA PHE A 172 -1.25 3.09 18.76
C PHE A 172 -2.09 2.56 17.59
N LEU A 173 -1.43 1.81 16.70
CA LEU A 173 -2.01 1.32 15.45
C LEU A 173 -3.30 0.52 15.69
N GLU A 174 -4.32 0.82 14.89
CA GLU A 174 -5.58 0.09 14.84
C GLU A 174 -5.67 -0.71 13.54
N VAL A 175 -6.43 -1.81 13.52
CA VAL A 175 -6.58 -2.65 12.30
C VAL A 175 -7.08 -1.83 11.11
N GLY A 176 -7.96 -0.86 11.38
CA GLY A 176 -8.51 0.07 10.38
C GLY A 176 -7.52 1.08 9.80
N ASP A 177 -6.30 1.18 10.35
CA ASP A 177 -5.22 2.02 9.77
C ASP A 177 -4.52 1.34 8.60
N SER A 178 -4.84 0.06 8.32
CA SER A 178 -4.29 -0.67 7.19
C SER A 178 -4.65 0.02 5.87
N GLY A 179 -3.67 0.24 5.01
CA GLY A 179 -3.86 0.91 3.74
C GLY A 179 -2.54 1.27 3.07
N THR A 180 -2.63 1.80 1.85
CA THR A 180 -1.46 2.30 1.11
C THR A 180 -1.38 3.80 1.30
N PHE A 181 -0.34 4.24 1.98
CA PHE A 181 -0.03 5.65 2.20
C PHE A 181 0.92 6.13 1.11
N GLN A 182 0.70 7.34 0.60
CA GLN A 182 1.59 7.97 -0.37
C GLN A 182 2.18 9.24 0.24
N CYS A 183 3.51 9.33 0.23
CA CYS A 183 4.21 10.60 0.43
C CYS A 183 4.45 11.24 -0.92
N LYS A 184 4.18 12.54 -1.04
CA LYS A 184 4.50 13.35 -2.20
C LYS A 184 5.20 14.62 -1.74
N VAL A 185 6.38 14.86 -2.30
CA VAL A 185 7.18 16.06 -2.06
C VAL A 185 7.30 16.81 -3.37
N LYS A 186 6.93 18.09 -3.36
CA LYS A 186 6.97 18.97 -4.51
C LYS A 186 7.71 20.24 -4.17
N LYS A 187 8.68 20.59 -5.01
CA LYS A 187 9.33 21.90 -5.00
C LYS A 187 9.65 22.27 -6.44
N ASN A 188 8.84 23.15 -7.02
CA ASN A 188 8.89 23.39 -8.47
C ASN A 188 10.33 23.69 -8.96
N PRO A 189 10.76 23.06 -10.06
CA PRO A 189 9.98 22.18 -10.95
C PRO A 189 9.93 20.70 -10.53
N GLY A 190 10.61 20.29 -9.46
CA GLY A 190 10.73 18.90 -9.05
C GLY A 190 9.52 18.37 -8.27
N VAL A 191 9.25 17.08 -8.46
CA VAL A 191 8.21 16.31 -7.76
C VAL A 191 8.71 14.88 -7.59
N ALA A 192 8.58 14.33 -6.38
CA ALA A 192 8.75 12.91 -6.12
C ALA A 192 7.64 12.36 -5.24
N SER A 193 7.43 11.04 -5.34
CA SER A 193 6.49 10.34 -4.48
C SER A 193 6.95 8.91 -4.18
N ARG A 194 6.62 8.41 -2.99
CA ARG A 194 6.77 7.01 -2.60
C ARG A 194 5.47 6.47 -2.02
N LYS A 195 5.29 5.15 -2.10
CA LYS A 195 4.12 4.44 -1.57
C LYS A 195 4.53 3.48 -0.47
N VAL A 196 3.71 3.39 0.57
CA VAL A 196 3.96 2.51 1.73
C VAL A 196 2.66 1.80 2.08
N THR A 197 2.64 0.49 1.91
CA THR A 197 1.50 -0.35 2.29
C THR A 197 1.66 -0.76 3.75
N LEU A 198 0.85 -0.20 4.64
CA LEU A 198 0.79 -0.60 6.04
C LEU A 198 -0.29 -1.66 6.22
N VAL A 199 0.07 -2.78 6.84
CA VAL A 199 -0.86 -3.86 7.20
C VAL A 199 -0.82 -4.03 8.71
N VAL A 200 -1.92 -3.70 9.38
CA VAL A 200 -2.07 -3.84 10.83
C VAL A 200 -2.92 -5.06 11.15
N GLN A 201 -2.44 -5.92 12.05
CA GLN A 201 -3.18 -7.12 12.46
C GLN A 201 -3.33 -7.25 13.97
N ALA A 202 -4.49 -7.70 14.42
CA ALA A 202 -4.74 -8.01 15.82
C ALA A 202 -4.44 -9.48 16.12
N SER A 203 -3.82 -9.74 17.28
CA SER A 203 -3.78 -11.09 17.88
C SER A 203 -5.19 -11.56 18.23
N PRO A 204 -5.46 -12.87 18.23
CA PRO A 204 -6.69 -13.39 18.81
C PRO A 204 -6.79 -13.01 20.28
N SER A 205 -7.99 -12.69 20.73
CA SER A 205 -8.31 -12.59 22.16
C SER A 205 -8.24 -13.97 22.83
N ASN A 206 -8.18 -14.01 24.15
CA ASN A 206 -8.44 -15.25 24.88
C ASN A 206 -9.85 -15.75 24.53
N PRO A 207 -9.97 -16.95 23.91
CA PRO A 207 -11.25 -17.44 23.45
C PRO A 207 -12.19 -17.77 24.63
N GLN A 208 -13.49 -17.77 24.35
CA GLN A 208 -14.49 -18.34 25.24
C GLN A 208 -14.74 -19.79 24.84
N CYS A 209 -14.54 -20.71 25.78
CA CYS A 209 -14.81 -22.14 25.60
C CYS A 209 -16.08 -22.53 26.36
N TYR A 210 -16.92 -23.36 25.74
CA TYR A 210 -18.10 -23.92 26.40
C TYR A 210 -18.53 -25.23 25.70
N ILE A 211 -19.44 -25.97 26.33
CA ILE A 211 -19.92 -27.27 25.83
C ILE A 211 -21.39 -27.13 25.41
N GLU A 212 -21.72 -27.60 24.21
CA GLU A 212 -23.09 -27.72 23.71
C GLU A 212 -23.47 -29.20 23.57
N GLY A 213 -24.70 -29.57 23.96
CA GLY A 213 -25.22 -30.93 23.86
C GLY A 213 -25.58 -31.54 25.20
N ASP A 214 -26.09 -32.78 25.17
CA ASP A 214 -26.40 -33.54 26.38
C ASP A 214 -25.13 -34.22 26.90
N HIS A 215 -24.89 -34.19 28.21
CA HIS A 215 -23.70 -34.76 28.83
C HIS A 215 -23.91 -36.22 29.28
N THR A 216 -24.98 -36.89 28.84
CA THR A 216 -25.25 -38.29 29.21
C THR A 216 -24.36 -39.28 28.47
N LYS A 217 -24.20 -40.49 29.01
CA LYS A 217 -23.44 -41.56 28.33
C LYS A 217 -24.13 -41.94 27.01
N GLY A 218 -23.36 -41.94 25.93
CA GLY A 218 -23.83 -42.27 24.59
C GLY A 218 -24.35 -41.11 23.76
N SER A 219 -24.42 -39.89 24.32
CA SER A 219 -24.78 -38.68 23.59
C SER A 219 -23.63 -38.17 22.70
N ASP A 220 -23.95 -37.20 21.83
CA ASP A 220 -22.95 -36.41 21.11
C ASP A 220 -22.87 -35.01 21.73
N VAL A 221 -21.64 -34.51 21.94
CA VAL A 221 -21.37 -33.16 22.48
C VAL A 221 -20.41 -32.39 21.58
N VAL A 222 -20.53 -31.07 21.58
CA VAL A 222 -19.65 -30.16 20.84
C VAL A 222 -18.95 -29.23 21.80
N LEU A 223 -17.62 -29.27 21.82
CA LEU A 223 -16.79 -28.27 22.50
C LEU A 223 -16.63 -27.07 21.57
N LYS A 224 -17.08 -25.90 22.02
CA LYS A 224 -17.02 -24.63 21.31
C LYS A 224 -15.82 -23.84 21.77
N CYS A 225 -15.16 -23.13 20.86
CA CYS A 225 -14.06 -22.21 21.15
C CYS A 225 -14.13 -21.00 20.24
N LYS A 226 -14.41 -19.83 20.82
CA LYS A 226 -14.65 -18.61 20.06
C LYS A 226 -13.80 -17.45 20.53
N SER A 227 -12.96 -16.93 19.64
CA SER A 227 -12.30 -15.63 19.84
C SER A 227 -13.22 -14.49 19.39
N SER A 228 -13.32 -13.42 20.18
CA SER A 228 -14.06 -12.21 19.79
C SER A 228 -13.23 -11.26 18.92
N GLU A 229 -11.91 -11.32 19.06
CA GLU A 229 -10.96 -10.50 18.31
C GLU A 229 -9.93 -11.37 17.56
N GLY A 230 -9.15 -10.74 16.68
CA GLY A 230 -8.08 -11.37 15.92
C GLY A 230 -8.28 -11.24 14.43
N THR A 231 -7.23 -10.85 13.71
CA THR A 231 -7.28 -10.74 12.24
C THR A 231 -7.21 -12.13 11.61
N PRO A 232 -8.16 -12.50 10.72
CA PRO A 232 -8.08 -13.74 9.96
C PRO A 232 -6.81 -13.84 9.09
N PRO A 233 -6.36 -15.05 8.73
CA PRO A 233 -6.94 -16.36 9.08
C PRO A 233 -6.63 -16.76 10.53
N LEU A 234 -7.64 -17.27 11.23
CA LEU A 234 -7.51 -17.83 12.58
C LEU A 234 -7.40 -19.35 12.49
N THR A 235 -6.47 -19.93 13.25
CA THR A 235 -6.29 -21.39 13.35
C THR A 235 -6.65 -21.85 14.75
N TYR A 236 -7.56 -22.82 14.84
CA TYR A 236 -8.00 -23.41 16.10
C TYR A 236 -7.44 -24.82 16.28
N ARG A 237 -7.01 -25.15 17.50
CA ARG A 237 -6.48 -26.47 17.88
C ARG A 237 -7.02 -26.87 19.25
N TRP A 238 -7.47 -28.11 19.38
CA TRP A 238 -7.89 -28.70 20.66
C TRP A 238 -6.90 -29.74 21.14
N GLU A 239 -6.70 -29.80 22.46
CA GLU A 239 -5.85 -30.76 23.15
C GLU A 239 -6.50 -31.20 24.46
N LYS A 240 -6.52 -32.50 24.75
CA LYS A 240 -6.96 -33.02 26.05
C LYS A 240 -5.77 -32.96 27.02
N ILE A 241 -5.83 -32.11 28.05
CA ILE A 241 -4.71 -31.81 28.95
C ILE A 241 -4.78 -32.56 30.29
N ALA A 242 -5.95 -33.09 30.67
CA ALA A 242 -6.12 -33.92 31.87
C ALA A 242 -7.32 -34.88 31.74
N GLY A 243 -7.35 -35.97 32.53
CA GLY A 243 -8.46 -36.93 32.60
C GLY A 243 -8.00 -38.39 32.54
N PRO A 244 -8.92 -39.37 32.57
CA PRO A 244 -8.59 -40.79 32.46
C PRO A 244 -7.76 -41.04 31.19
N SER A 245 -6.56 -41.58 31.37
CA SER A 245 -5.58 -41.78 30.30
C SER A 245 -5.83 -43.11 29.58
N ASN A 246 -6.28 -43.04 28.32
CA ASN A 246 -5.92 -43.98 27.24
C ASN A 246 -6.31 -43.36 25.90
N PRO A 247 -5.58 -43.68 24.81
CA PRO A 247 -5.21 -42.72 23.78
C PRO A 247 -6.41 -42.39 22.92
N VAL A 248 -7.11 -41.31 23.24
CA VAL A 248 -7.83 -40.61 22.21
C VAL A 248 -6.78 -39.75 21.56
N THR A 249 -6.18 -40.31 20.49
CA THR A 249 -5.50 -39.56 19.43
C THR A 249 -6.04 -38.14 19.41
N PRO A 250 -5.18 -37.09 19.44
CA PRO A 250 -5.67 -35.73 19.31
C PRO A 250 -6.66 -35.76 18.17
N VAL A 251 -7.94 -35.46 18.46
CA VAL A 251 -8.92 -35.29 17.39
C VAL A 251 -8.44 -34.03 16.71
N LEU A 252 -7.47 -34.21 15.82
CA LEU A 252 -6.86 -33.21 14.98
C LEU A 252 -7.87 -32.93 13.87
N ASN A 253 -9.10 -32.66 14.25
CA ASN A 253 -9.97 -31.87 13.43
C ASN A 253 -9.41 -30.47 13.60
N MET A 254 -8.49 -30.11 12.71
CA MET A 254 -8.42 -28.74 12.25
C MET A 254 -9.86 -28.39 11.86
N ALA A 255 -10.64 -27.80 12.77
CA ALA A 255 -11.95 -27.26 12.49
C ALA A 255 -11.66 -25.85 11.95
N PRO A 256 -11.40 -25.69 10.64
CA PRO A 256 -10.54 -24.61 10.15
C PRO A 256 -11.23 -23.24 10.19
N ILE A 257 -12.51 -23.19 10.57
CA ILE A 257 -13.36 -22.01 10.38
C ILE A 257 -14.07 -21.58 11.68
N ASN A 258 -14.40 -22.51 12.59
CA ASN A 258 -15.32 -22.21 13.71
C ASN A 258 -14.77 -22.54 15.11
N GLY A 259 -13.69 -23.33 15.22
CA GLY A 259 -13.14 -23.75 16.51
C GLY A 259 -13.91 -24.87 17.23
N ASP A 260 -14.83 -25.56 16.55
CA ASP A 260 -15.68 -26.61 17.14
C ASP A 260 -15.01 -27.99 17.16
N LEU A 261 -15.12 -28.72 18.27
CA LEU A 261 -14.72 -30.12 18.39
C LEU A 261 -15.92 -31.00 18.75
N LEU A 262 -16.34 -31.85 17.82
CA LEU A 262 -17.42 -32.83 18.01
C LEU A 262 -16.87 -34.11 18.65
N ILE A 263 -17.44 -34.51 19.78
CA ILE A 263 -17.21 -35.79 20.45
C ILE A 263 -18.50 -36.59 20.35
N LYS A 264 -18.42 -37.77 19.73
CA LYS A 264 -19.58 -38.66 19.54
C LYS A 264 -19.58 -39.79 20.55
N ASN A 265 -20.77 -40.28 20.89
CA ASN A 265 -20.96 -41.45 21.76
C ASN A 265 -20.16 -41.31 23.07
N LEU A 266 -20.49 -40.28 23.85
CA LEU A 266 -19.78 -39.88 25.05
C LEU A 266 -19.62 -41.04 26.04
N SER A 267 -18.39 -41.25 26.51
CA SER A 267 -18.00 -42.34 27.40
C SER A 267 -16.87 -41.89 28.32
N GLU A 268 -16.66 -42.62 29.43
CA GLU A 268 -15.69 -42.25 30.49
C GLU A 268 -14.29 -41.84 29.98
N PRO A 269 -13.69 -42.50 28.97
CA PRO A 269 -12.38 -42.09 28.44
C PRO A 269 -12.34 -40.69 27.81
N TYR A 270 -13.48 -40.16 27.36
CA TYR A 270 -13.59 -38.79 26.84
C TYR A 270 -13.73 -37.74 27.96
N THR A 271 -13.98 -38.13 29.20
CA THR A 271 -14.04 -37.16 30.29
C THR A 271 -12.66 -36.56 30.58
N GLY A 272 -12.61 -35.29 30.96
CA GLY A 272 -11.37 -34.59 31.26
C GLY A 272 -11.35 -33.13 30.83
N ALA A 273 -10.21 -32.49 31.04
CA ALA A 273 -9.97 -31.10 30.68
C ALA A 273 -9.47 -30.99 29.23
N TYR A 274 -10.11 -30.12 28.45
CA TYR A 274 -9.78 -29.84 27.05
C TYR A 274 -9.38 -28.39 26.90
N GLN A 275 -8.19 -28.15 26.33
CA GLN A 275 -7.68 -26.84 26.00
C GLN A 275 -7.89 -26.53 24.52
N CYS A 276 -8.53 -25.41 24.22
CA CYS A 276 -8.50 -24.81 22.90
C CYS A 276 -7.37 -23.78 22.82
N THR A 277 -6.65 -23.77 21.70
CA THR A 277 -5.74 -22.70 21.30
C THR A 277 -6.22 -22.11 19.98
N VAL A 278 -6.42 -20.79 19.93
CA VAL A 278 -6.66 -20.01 18.71
C VAL A 278 -5.43 -19.16 18.40
N GLY A 279 -4.96 -19.16 17.16
CA GLY A 279 -3.75 -18.44 16.77
C GLY A 279 -3.83 -17.82 15.38
N ASN A 280 -3.07 -16.74 15.17
CA ASN A 280 -2.74 -16.21 13.86
C ASN A 280 -1.25 -15.83 13.82
N ARG A 281 -0.81 -15.10 12.78
CA ARG A 281 0.61 -14.70 12.66
C ARG A 281 1.09 -13.71 13.73
N VAL A 282 0.18 -13.07 14.45
CA VAL A 282 0.50 -12.05 15.47
C VAL A 282 0.63 -12.67 16.85
N GLY A 283 -0.26 -13.61 17.20
CA GLY A 283 -0.25 -14.23 18.51
C GLY A 283 -1.32 -15.32 18.65
N SER A 284 -1.55 -15.74 19.90
CA SER A 284 -2.53 -16.78 20.22
C SER A 284 -3.21 -16.54 21.56
N GLY A 285 -4.43 -17.05 21.70
CA GLY A 285 -5.17 -17.13 22.94
C GLY A 285 -5.59 -18.56 23.26
N THR A 286 -5.86 -18.85 24.53
CA THR A 286 -6.25 -20.20 24.99
C THR A 286 -7.43 -20.16 25.96
N CYS A 287 -8.24 -21.22 25.96
CA CYS A 287 -9.25 -21.48 27.00
C CYS A 287 -9.35 -22.97 27.31
N VAL A 288 -9.92 -23.31 28.47
CA VAL A 288 -10.06 -24.69 28.94
C VAL A 288 -11.53 -24.95 29.31
N VAL A 289 -12.02 -26.15 29.00
CA VAL A 289 -13.32 -26.68 29.43
C VAL A 289 -13.18 -28.09 29.99
N ASP A 290 -13.96 -28.39 31.04
CA ASP A 290 -14.00 -29.70 31.67
C ASP A 290 -15.24 -30.49 31.19
N LEU A 291 -15.00 -31.58 30.47
CA LEU A 291 -16.04 -32.49 30.00
C LEU A 291 -16.27 -33.61 31.02
N SER A 292 -17.49 -33.71 31.54
CA SER A 292 -17.94 -34.74 32.47
C SER A 292 -19.27 -35.33 32.03
N ILE A 293 -19.52 -36.59 32.39
CA ILE A 293 -20.80 -37.25 32.13
C ILE A 293 -21.77 -36.89 33.24
N SER A 294 -22.96 -36.38 32.89
CA SER A 294 -24.03 -36.16 33.85
C SER A 294 -24.63 -37.51 34.27
N SER A 295 -24.50 -37.86 35.55
CA SER A 295 -25.33 -38.92 36.14
C SER A 295 -26.74 -38.36 36.26
N GLY A 296 -27.64 -38.74 35.37
CA GLY A 296 -29.04 -38.33 35.43
C GLY A 296 -29.70 -38.89 36.68
N GLU A 297 -29.65 -38.15 37.79
CA GLU A 297 -30.58 -38.34 38.90
C GLU A 297 -31.93 -37.77 38.43
N LYS A 298 -32.76 -38.61 37.83
CA LYS A 298 -34.20 -38.32 37.78
C LYS A 298 -34.70 -38.51 39.20
N ASP A 299 -34.84 -37.41 39.94
CA ASP A 299 -35.60 -37.41 41.19
C ASP A 299 -37.05 -37.83 40.86
N VAL A 300 -37.37 -39.09 41.14
CA VAL A 300 -38.73 -39.61 41.06
C VAL A 300 -39.38 -39.29 42.40
N THR A 301 -39.94 -38.09 42.52
CA THR A 301 -40.86 -37.80 43.61
C THR A 301 -42.13 -38.64 43.44
N HIS A 302 -42.33 -39.53 44.41
CA HIS A 302 -43.51 -40.38 44.60
C HIS A 302 -44.81 -39.61 44.84
#